data_AF-P86363-F1
#
_entry.id   AF-P86363-F1
#
_cell.length_a   1.000
_cell.length_b   1.000
_cell.length_c   1.000
_cell.angle_alpha   90.00
_cell.angle_beta   90.00
_cell.angle_gamma   90.00
#
_symmetry.space_group_name_H-M   'P 1'
#
loop_
_entity.id
_entity.type
_entity.pdbx_description
1 polymer ?
#
loop_
_entity_poly.entity_id
_entity_poly.type
_entity_poly.pdbx_seq_one_letter_code
_entity_poly.pdbx_strand_id
1 'polypeptide(L)' 'ATFTIRNNCPYTIWAAAVPGGGRRLNSGGTWTINVAPGTA' A
#
# COMPACT_ATOMS: atom_id res chain seq x y z
N ALA A 1 7.34 -11.55 -1.74
CA ALA A 1 7.82 -10.50 -0.82
C ALA A 1 6.64 -9.80 -0.17
N THR A 2 6.79 -9.33 1.06
CA THR A 2 5.74 -8.60 1.77
C THR A 2 6.12 -7.12 1.82
N PHE A 3 5.23 -6.24 1.35
CA PHE A 3 5.44 -4.79 1.38
C PHE A 3 4.42 -4.15 2.30
N THR A 4 4.87 -3.22 3.14
CA THR A 4 4.00 -2.43 4.02
C THR A 4 4.03 -0.98 3.55
N ILE A 5 2.90 -0.52 3.04
CA ILE A 5 2.64 0.85 2.62
C ILE A 5 2.08 1.60 3.83
N ARG A 6 2.71 2.70 4.23
CA ARG A 6 2.26 3.55 5.34
C ARG A 6 1.96 4.95 4.85
N ASN A 7 0.77 5.45 5.13
CA ASN A 7 0.46 6.86 4.93
C ASN A 7 0.95 7.67 6.13
N ASN A 8 2.02 8.46 5.94
CA ASN A 8 2.53 9.39 6.95
C ASN A 8 2.10 10.85 6.71
N CYS A 9 1.24 11.10 5.72
CA CYS A 9 0.70 12.42 5.43
C CYS A 9 -0.45 12.75 6.40
N PRO A 10 -0.70 14.04 6.72
CA PRO A 10 -1.79 14.46 7.61
C PRO A 10 -3.18 14.40 6.94
N TYR A 11 -3.30 13.77 5.77
CA TYR A 11 -4.53 13.63 5.00
C TYR A 11 -4.66 12.23 4.42
N THR A 12 -5.89 11.89 4.03
CA THR A 12 -6.22 10.60 3.41
C THR A 12 -5.61 10.51 2.01
N ILE A 13 -4.98 9.38 1.72
CA ILE A 13 -4.46 9.07 0.38
C ILE A 13 -5.14 7.82 -0.17
N TRP A 14 -5.01 7.60 -1.47
CA TRP A 14 -5.35 6.34 -2.12
C TRP A 14 -4.04 5.70 -2.60
N ALA A 15 -3.53 4.75 -1.81
CA ALA A 15 -2.35 3.99 -2.18
C ALA A 15 -2.67 3.04 -3.33
N ALA A 16 -1.72 2.83 -4.24
CA ALA A 16 -1.86 1.94 -5.39
C ALA A 16 -0.63 1.05 -5.54
N ALA A 17 -0.84 -0.18 -5.99
CA ALA A 17 0.21 -1.16 -6.30
C ALA A 17 -0.22 -2.06 -7.46
N VAL A 18 0.72 -2.44 -8.33
CA VAL A 18 0.50 -3.41 -9.40
C VAL A 18 1.56 -4.52 -9.28
N PRO A 19 1.17 -5.78 -9.03
CA PRO A 19 -0.18 -6.23 -8.63
C PRO A 19 -0.52 -5.75 -7.21
N GLY A 20 -1.81 -5.51 -6.95
CA GLY A 20 -2.31 -5.10 -5.63
C GLY A 20 -3.57 -4.24 -5.66
N GLY A 21 -3.82 -3.53 -6.76
CA GLY A 21 -4.93 -2.62 -6.90
C GLY A 21 -4.72 -1.32 -6.13
N GLY A 22 -5.80 -0.74 -5.58
CA GLY A 22 -5.74 0.48 -4.80
C GLY A 22 -6.51 0.38 -3.49
N ARG A 23 -6.02 1.09 -2.46
CA ARG A 23 -6.66 1.15 -1.14
C ARG A 23 -6.58 2.55 -0.54
N ARG A 24 -7.71 3.04 -0.03
CA ARG A 24 -7.77 4.26 0.77
C ARG A 24 -7.03 4.06 2.10
N LEU A 25 -6.10 4.95 2.42
CA LEU A 25 -5.37 5.02 3.68
C LEU A 25 -5.61 6.37 4.35
N ASN A 26 -6.25 6.34 5.51
CA ASN A 26 -6.36 7.52 6.38
C ASN A 26 -4.97 7.92 6.92
N SER A 27 -4.85 9.12 7.49
CA SER A 27 -3.60 9.55 8.16
C SER A 27 -3.14 8.52 9.19
N GLY A 28 -1.86 8.12 9.11
CA GLY A 28 -1.25 7.07 9.95
C GLY A 28 -1.62 5.63 9.56
N GLY A 29 -2.50 5.44 8.59
CA GLY A 29 -2.97 4.13 8.14
C GLY A 29 -1.88 3.32 7.42
N THR A 30 -1.99 2.00 7.52
CA THR A 30 -1.07 1.06 6.87
C THR A 30 -1.82 0.05 6.00
N TRP A 31 -1.15 -0.40 4.96
CA TRP A 31 -1.61 -1.47 4.07
C TRP A 31 -0.45 -2.39 3.75
N THR A 32 -0.59 -3.66 4.11
CA THR A 32 0.36 -4.70 3.76
C THR A 32 -0.13 -5.48 2.55
N ILE A 33 0.73 -5.65 1.55
CA ILE A 33 0.49 -6.45 0.36
C ILE A 33 1.53 -7.57 0.27
N ASN A 34 1.07 -8.75 -0.13
CA ASN A 34 1.94 -9.88 -0.48
C ASN A 34 2.04 -9.94 -2.00
N VAL A 35 3.28 -9.82 -2.49
CA VAL A 35 3.59 -9.83 -3.91
C VAL A 35 4.28 -11.16 -4.23
N ALA A 36 3.82 -11.83 -5.28
CA ALA A 36 4.39 -13.09 -5.72
C ALA A 36 5.89 -12.93 -6.08
N PRO A 37 6.73 -13.97 -5.88
CA PRO A 37 8.10 -13.95 -6.38
C PRO A 37 8.14 -13.72 -7.90
N GLY A 38 9.16 -13.01 -8.39
CA GLY A 38 9.33 -12.74 -9.82
C GLY A 38 8.46 -11.62 -10.39
N THR A 39 7.75 -10.88 -9.53
CA THR A 39 6.97 -9.72 -9.96
C THR A 39 7.85 -8.47 -9.97
N ALA A 40 8.12 -7.93 -11.15
CA ALA A 40 8.89 -6.70 -11.40
C ALA A 40 8.00 -5.65 -12.09
#